data_AF-A0A941A9N2-F1
#
_entry.id   AF-A0A941A9N2-F1
#
_cell.length_a   1.000
_cell.length_b   1.000
_cell.length_c   1.000
_cell.angle_alpha   90.00
_cell.angle_beta   90.00
_cell.angle_gamma   90.00
#
_symmetry.space_group_name_H-M   'P 1'
#
loop_
_entity.id
_entity.type
_entity.pdbx_description
1 polymer ?
#
loop_
_entity_poly.entity_id
_entity_poly.type
_entity_poly.pdbx_seq_one_letter_code
_entity_poly.pdbx_strand_id
1 'polypeptide(L)'
;MVLFLLLQKVAETGNASVTQGSADFCFSVLGRAGVGIILGSFASCITCEYDDHLIEITLTTIVAYGGYLAAEHYHVSGVIAVVAAIVVVRNYGMTRGMSPASRQSVMDFWEYAAFTANSIVFLLVGIEIANVFIFCFAMDIFVAIIVVLAARALCVYNLSGLLHYAGFNIPRSWQHVMVWSGLRGALSMAMVLGLGKSLAEYNQLVAMTFGVVLFSIVVQGLSLVPLVNRLGLRSEK
;
A
#
# COMPACT_ATOMS: atom_id res chain seq x y z
N MET A 1 -2.45 -9.38 -1.23
CA MET A 1 -2.56 -10.67 -0.54
C MET A 1 -3.98 -11.26 -0.61
N VAL A 2 -5.03 -10.59 -0.13
CA VAL A 2 -6.40 -11.16 -0.15
C VAL A 2 -6.94 -11.39 -1.56
N LEU A 3 -6.84 -10.38 -2.44
CA LEU A 3 -7.23 -10.52 -3.84
C LEU A 3 -6.41 -11.60 -4.56
N PHE A 4 -5.13 -11.73 -4.21
CA PHE A 4 -4.22 -12.74 -4.76
C PHE A 4 -4.64 -14.16 -4.34
N LEU A 5 -4.93 -14.39 -3.06
CA LEU A 5 -5.44 -15.68 -2.56
C LEU A 5 -6.80 -16.03 -3.15
N LEU A 6 -7.68 -15.04 -3.38
CA LEU A 6 -8.95 -15.28 -4.05
C LEU A 6 -8.78 -15.62 -5.53
N LEU A 7 -7.87 -14.94 -6.24
CA LEU A 7 -7.56 -15.27 -7.63
C LEU A 7 -6.94 -16.66 -7.76
N GLN A 8 -6.09 -17.06 -6.80
CA GLN A 8 -5.56 -18.42 -6.73
C GLN A 8 -6.69 -19.45 -6.49
N LYS A 9 -7.56 -19.21 -5.51
CA LYS A 9 -8.72 -20.08 -5.22
C LYS A 9 -9.66 -20.20 -6.42
N VAL A 10 -9.89 -19.09 -7.15
CA VAL A 10 -10.69 -19.09 -8.38
C VAL A 10 -10.01 -19.87 -9.51
N ALA A 11 -8.69 -19.73 -9.67
CA ALA A 11 -7.91 -20.49 -10.64
C ALA A 11 -7.91 -22.00 -10.34
N GLU A 12 -7.97 -22.40 -9.07
CA GLU A 12 -8.00 -23.80 -8.63
C GLU A 12 -9.41 -24.43 -8.70
N THR A 13 -10.48 -23.65 -8.47
CA THR A 13 -11.84 -24.21 -8.26
C THR A 13 -12.76 -24.10 -9.48
N GLY A 14 -12.42 -23.30 -10.51
CA GLY A 14 -13.13 -23.24 -11.80
C GLY A 14 -14.58 -22.71 -11.80
N ASN A 15 -15.22 -22.56 -10.64
CA ASN A 15 -16.59 -22.06 -10.47
C ASN A 15 -16.57 -20.72 -9.71
N ALA A 16 -16.61 -19.61 -10.46
CA ALA A 16 -16.65 -18.27 -9.88
C ALA A 16 -18.07 -17.69 -9.94
N SER A 17 -18.89 -17.95 -8.92
CA SER A 17 -20.03 -17.06 -8.65
C SER A 17 -19.47 -15.75 -8.07
N VAL A 18 -19.47 -14.69 -8.89
CA VAL A 18 -18.97 -13.34 -8.55
C VAL A 18 -19.56 -12.84 -7.22
N THR A 19 -20.82 -13.17 -6.95
CA THR A 19 -21.53 -12.82 -5.71
C THR A 19 -20.91 -13.49 -4.47
N GLN A 20 -20.59 -14.78 -4.53
CA GLN A 20 -19.97 -15.51 -3.41
C GLN A 20 -18.53 -15.03 -3.15
N GLY A 21 -17.75 -14.83 -4.22
CA GLY A 21 -16.39 -14.29 -4.10
C GLY A 21 -16.36 -12.88 -3.47
N SER A 22 -17.35 -12.03 -3.79
CA SER A 22 -17.47 -10.69 -3.19
C SER A 22 -17.82 -10.72 -1.70
N ALA A 23 -18.69 -11.65 -1.28
CA ALA A 23 -19.08 -11.81 0.13
C ALA A 23 -17.93 -12.38 0.97
N ASP A 24 -17.25 -13.42 0.48
CA ASP A 24 -16.08 -14.01 1.13
C ASP A 24 -14.94 -13.00 1.27
N PHE A 25 -14.71 -12.18 0.23
CA PHE A 25 -13.74 -11.10 0.27
C PHE A 25 -14.09 -10.08 1.37
N CYS A 26 -15.33 -9.60 1.38
CA CYS A 26 -15.79 -8.58 2.33
C CYS A 26 -15.68 -9.09 3.77
N PHE A 27 -16.21 -10.30 4.04
CA PHE A 27 -16.14 -10.91 5.37
C PHE A 27 -14.70 -11.15 5.80
N SER A 28 -13.86 -11.64 4.89
CA SER A 28 -12.44 -11.85 5.18
C SER A 28 -11.77 -10.54 5.57
N VAL A 29 -11.86 -9.50 4.73
CA VAL A 29 -11.23 -8.19 4.98
C VAL A 29 -11.73 -7.56 6.28
N LEU A 30 -13.05 -7.55 6.51
CA LEU A 30 -13.64 -6.99 7.73
C LEU A 30 -13.21 -7.76 8.98
N GLY A 31 -13.16 -9.09 8.92
CA GLY A 31 -12.67 -9.91 10.02
C GLY A 31 -11.21 -9.60 10.36
N ARG A 32 -10.35 -9.46 9.34
CA ARG A 32 -8.93 -9.10 9.54
C ARG A 32 -8.76 -7.71 10.13
N ALA A 33 -9.54 -6.75 9.62
CA ALA A 33 -9.55 -5.38 10.12
C ALA A 33 -10.04 -5.33 11.58
N GLY A 34 -11.06 -6.11 11.93
CA GLY A 34 -11.59 -6.21 13.29
C GLY A 34 -10.54 -6.68 14.31
N VAL A 35 -9.77 -7.72 13.98
CA VAL A 35 -8.64 -8.17 14.82
C VAL A 35 -7.62 -7.05 15.02
N GLY A 36 -7.28 -6.35 13.93
CA GLY A 36 -6.39 -5.20 13.98
C GLY A 36 -6.92 -4.07 14.86
N ILE A 37 -8.21 -3.75 14.78
CA ILE A 37 -8.84 -2.72 15.61
C ILE A 37 -8.77 -3.09 17.09
N ILE A 38 -9.00 -4.35 17.46
CA ILE A 38 -8.92 -4.81 18.85
C ILE A 38 -7.49 -4.67 19.38
N LEU A 39 -6.49 -5.15 18.63
CA LEU A 39 -5.08 -5.03 18.99
C LEU A 39 -4.63 -3.56 19.10
N GLY A 40 -5.03 -2.73 18.13
CA GLY A 40 -4.72 -1.30 18.12
C GLY A 40 -5.38 -0.54 19.27
N SER A 41 -6.61 -0.93 19.65
CA SER A 41 -7.31 -0.32 20.79
C SER A 41 -6.61 -0.68 22.11
N PHE A 42 -6.20 -1.94 22.27
CA PHE A 42 -5.47 -2.39 23.45
C PHE A 42 -4.14 -1.64 23.61
N ALA A 43 -3.38 -1.52 22.53
CA ALA A 43 -2.12 -0.78 22.55
C ALA A 43 -2.31 0.73 22.75
N SER A 44 -3.37 1.31 22.17
CA SER A 44 -3.72 2.71 22.39
C SER A 44 -4.05 2.99 23.85
N CYS A 45 -4.61 2.03 24.59
CA CYS A 45 -4.86 2.17 26.03
C CYS A 45 -3.55 2.29 26.81
N ILE A 46 -2.58 1.42 26.51
CA ILE A 46 -1.25 1.39 27.15
C ILE A 46 -0.46 2.68 26.83
N THR A 47 -0.62 3.22 25.61
CA THR A 47 0.07 4.44 25.19
C THR A 47 -0.36 5.66 26.02
N CYS A 48 -1.60 5.68 26.51
CA CYS A 48 -2.13 6.81 27.27
C CYS A 48 -1.58 6.93 28.69
N GLU A 49 -0.81 5.94 29.16
CA GLU A 49 -0.33 5.88 30.55
C GLU A 49 1.11 6.42 30.71
N TYR A 50 1.84 6.62 29.61
CA TYR A 50 3.24 7.03 29.60
C TYR A 50 3.50 8.14 28.58
N ASP A 51 4.01 9.30 29.02
CA ASP A 51 4.41 10.43 28.16
C ASP A 51 5.94 10.47 28.00
N ASP A 52 6.48 9.49 27.27
CA ASP A 52 7.90 9.39 26.92
C ASP A 52 8.06 8.88 25.48
N HIS A 53 8.79 9.64 24.66
CA HIS A 53 8.93 9.36 23.24
C HIS A 53 9.59 8.00 22.94
N LEU A 54 10.50 7.50 23.79
CA LEU A 54 11.14 6.20 23.58
C LEU A 54 10.16 5.05 23.84
N ILE A 55 9.33 5.20 24.87
CA ILE A 55 8.28 4.21 25.21
C ILE A 55 7.26 4.17 24.08
N GLU A 56 6.83 5.33 23.59
CA GLU A 56 5.86 5.44 22.48
C GLU A 56 6.39 4.84 21.17
N ILE A 57 7.65 5.13 20.79
CA ILE A 57 8.29 4.52 19.61
C ILE A 57 8.35 3.00 19.77
N THR A 58 8.76 2.52 20.94
CA THR A 58 8.86 1.08 21.22
C THR A 58 7.49 0.41 21.14
N LEU A 59 6.47 1.00 21.75
CA LEU A 59 5.12 0.49 21.75
C LEU A 59 4.52 0.45 20.34
N THR A 60 4.68 1.52 19.55
CA THR A 60 4.21 1.52 18.15
C THR A 60 4.95 0.48 17.30
N THR A 61 6.23 0.23 17.57
CA THR A 61 7.01 -0.83 16.92
C THR A 61 6.51 -2.22 17.30
N ILE A 62 6.23 -2.46 18.59
CA ILE A 62 5.64 -3.72 19.08
C ILE A 62 4.26 -3.95 18.45
N VAL A 63 3.43 -2.91 18.32
CA VAL A 63 2.12 -3.02 17.65
C VAL A 63 2.28 -3.39 16.19
N ALA A 64 3.20 -2.74 15.48
CA ALA A 64 3.42 -3.00 14.06
C ALA A 64 3.95 -4.42 13.81
N TYR A 65 5.02 -4.82 14.50
CA TYR A 65 5.67 -6.11 14.27
C TYR A 65 5.01 -7.25 15.02
N GLY A 66 4.68 -7.05 16.30
CA GLY A 66 3.96 -8.03 17.12
C GLY A 66 2.54 -8.26 16.62
N GLY A 67 1.83 -7.21 16.20
CA GLY A 67 0.52 -7.34 15.57
C GLY A 67 0.57 -8.11 14.25
N TYR A 68 1.63 -7.92 13.45
CA TYR A 68 1.85 -8.70 12.24
C TYR A 68 2.00 -10.19 12.53
N LEU A 69 2.92 -10.54 13.45
CA LEU A 69 3.21 -11.93 13.81
C LEU A 69 2.00 -12.62 14.44
N ALA A 70 1.30 -11.93 15.34
CA ALA A 70 0.09 -12.44 15.96
C ALA A 70 -0.98 -12.75 14.90
N ALA A 71 -1.22 -11.84 13.96
CA ALA A 71 -2.20 -12.04 12.90
C ALA A 71 -1.83 -13.21 11.96
N GLU A 72 -0.56 -13.32 11.56
CA GLU A 72 -0.07 -14.44 10.74
C GLU A 72 -0.26 -15.79 11.45
N HIS A 73 -0.02 -15.85 12.77
CA HIS A 73 -0.24 -17.08 13.56
C HIS A 73 -1.71 -17.55 13.52
N TYR A 74 -2.67 -16.62 13.44
CA TYR A 74 -4.10 -16.95 13.31
C TYR A 74 -4.57 -17.08 11.85
N HIS A 75 -3.66 -17.20 10.88
CA HIS A 75 -3.96 -17.28 9.43
C HIS A 75 -4.76 -16.08 8.89
N VAL A 76 -4.63 -14.93 9.56
CA VAL A 76 -5.19 -13.65 9.16
C VAL A 76 -4.08 -12.85 8.48
N SER A 77 -4.36 -12.19 7.36
CA SER A 77 -3.39 -11.31 6.68
C SER A 77 -2.83 -10.26 7.64
N GLY A 78 -1.56 -10.43 8.02
CA GLY A 78 -0.91 -9.57 9.02
C GLY A 78 -0.87 -8.12 8.60
N VAL A 79 -0.67 -7.85 7.31
CA VAL A 79 -0.62 -6.47 6.78
C VAL A 79 -1.93 -5.72 7.02
N ILE A 80 -3.10 -6.34 6.78
CA ILE A 80 -4.39 -5.67 6.96
C ILE A 80 -4.68 -5.42 8.44
N ALA A 81 -4.36 -6.40 9.29
CA ALA A 81 -4.53 -6.27 10.74
C ALA A 81 -3.65 -5.14 11.30
N VAL A 82 -2.39 -5.05 10.88
CA VAL A 82 -1.47 -4.00 11.32
C VAL A 82 -1.91 -2.62 10.83
N VAL A 83 -2.33 -2.49 9.57
CA VAL A 83 -2.83 -1.20 9.05
C VAL A 83 -4.05 -0.75 9.86
N ALA A 84 -4.99 -1.65 10.15
CA ALA A 84 -6.14 -1.32 11.00
C ALA A 84 -5.71 -0.94 12.42
N ALA A 85 -4.77 -1.66 13.02
CA ALA A 85 -4.24 -1.35 14.35
C ALA A 85 -3.56 0.04 14.39
N ILE A 86 -2.72 0.35 13.41
CA ILE A 86 -2.00 1.63 13.32
C ILE A 86 -2.97 2.79 13.09
N VAL A 87 -4.02 2.61 12.27
CA VAL A 87 -5.06 3.64 12.08
C VAL A 87 -5.74 3.97 13.42
N VAL A 88 -6.03 2.95 14.24
CA VAL A 88 -6.59 3.16 15.59
C VAL A 88 -5.58 3.86 16.49
N VAL A 89 -4.32 3.42 16.54
CA VAL A 89 -3.27 4.04 17.36
C VAL A 89 -3.05 5.51 16.95
N ARG A 90 -3.07 5.81 15.65
CA ARG A 90 -2.89 7.17 15.14
C ARG A 90 -4.09 8.08 15.45
N ASN A 91 -5.31 7.53 15.41
CA ASN A 91 -6.54 8.32 15.60
C ASN A 91 -6.97 8.45 17.06
N TYR A 92 -6.63 7.48 17.91
CA TYR A 92 -7.00 7.49 19.33
C TYR A 92 -5.79 7.70 20.23
N GLY A 93 -4.71 6.92 20.04
CA GLY A 93 -3.53 6.94 20.90
C GLY A 93 -2.75 8.25 20.79
N MET A 94 -2.37 8.64 19.57
CA MET A 94 -1.56 9.85 19.35
C MET A 94 -2.28 11.17 19.63
N THR A 95 -3.61 11.18 19.59
CA THR A 95 -4.41 12.41 19.81
C THR A 95 -4.78 12.64 21.27
N ARG A 96 -4.77 11.59 22.11
CA ARG A 96 -5.18 11.66 23.51
C ARG A 96 -4.06 11.40 24.50
N GLY A 97 -3.10 10.54 24.16
CA GLY A 97 -2.06 10.09 25.08
C GLY A 97 -0.69 10.74 24.88
N MET A 98 -0.40 11.29 23.70
CA MET A 98 0.95 11.78 23.36
C MET A 98 1.03 13.31 23.39
N SER A 99 2.14 13.83 23.93
CA SER A 99 2.50 15.24 23.73
C SER A 99 2.83 15.53 22.25
N PRO A 100 2.72 16.80 21.79
CA PRO A 100 3.05 17.16 20.41
C PRO A 100 4.50 16.83 20.03
N ALA A 101 5.43 16.91 20.99
CA ALA A 101 6.83 16.59 20.79
C ALA A 101 7.06 15.09 20.61
N SER A 102 6.50 14.25 21.49
CA SER A 102 6.62 12.78 21.38
C SER A 102 5.98 12.26 20.09
N ARG A 103 4.82 12.81 19.72
CA ARG A 103 4.16 12.51 18.44
C ARG A 103 5.04 12.82 17.23
N GLN A 104 5.76 13.94 17.23
CA GLN A 104 6.68 14.27 16.15
C GLN A 104 7.83 13.25 16.09
N SER A 105 8.44 12.92 17.24
CA SER A 105 9.49 11.90 17.32
C SER A 105 9.06 10.53 16.78
N VAL A 106 7.82 10.10 17.07
CA VAL A 106 7.26 8.87 16.51
C VAL A 106 7.10 8.96 14.99
N MET A 107 6.60 10.08 14.47
CA MET A 107 6.47 10.29 13.02
C MET A 107 7.83 10.26 12.31
N ASP A 108 8.83 10.97 12.85
CA ASP A 108 10.17 11.04 12.29
C ASP A 108 10.84 9.65 12.29
N PHE A 109 10.68 8.88 13.37
CA PHE A 109 11.16 7.50 13.44
C PHE A 109 10.54 6.63 12.34
N TRP A 110 9.22 6.67 12.16
CA TRP A 110 8.53 5.87 11.15
C TRP A 110 8.84 6.32 9.72
N GLU A 111 9.06 7.62 9.50
CA GLU A 111 9.53 8.15 8.22
C GLU A 111 10.93 7.63 7.89
N TYR A 112 11.85 7.69 8.84
CA TYR A 112 13.20 7.14 8.69
C TYR A 112 13.20 5.62 8.46
N ALA A 113 12.40 4.88 9.23
CA ALA A 113 12.26 3.43 9.08
C ALA A 113 11.68 3.06 7.70
N ALA A 114 10.65 3.76 7.24
CA ALA A 114 10.06 3.57 5.93
C ALA A 114 11.05 3.90 4.80
N PHE A 115 11.79 5.00 4.92
CA PHE A 115 12.84 5.37 3.97
C PHE A 115 13.93 4.30 3.88
N THR A 116 14.39 3.81 5.04
CA THR A 116 15.42 2.75 5.12
C THR A 116 14.94 1.45 4.49
N ALA A 117 13.72 1.00 4.85
CA ALA A 117 13.14 -0.22 4.29
C ALA A 117 12.94 -0.11 2.76
N ASN A 118 12.42 1.03 2.28
CA ASN A 118 12.27 1.27 0.85
C ASN A 118 13.63 1.24 0.14
N SER A 119 14.65 1.86 0.71
CA SER A 119 16.01 1.87 0.13
C SER A 119 16.60 0.47 0.02
N ILE A 120 16.43 -0.37 1.05
CA ILE A 120 16.86 -1.78 1.02
C ILE A 120 16.12 -2.53 -0.09
N VAL A 121 14.80 -2.38 -0.19
CA VAL A 121 14.03 -3.04 -1.26
C VAL A 121 14.49 -2.58 -2.63
N PHE A 122 14.68 -1.28 -2.86
CA PHE A 122 15.20 -0.78 -4.15
C PHE A 122 16.59 -1.31 -4.47
N LEU A 123 17.47 -1.42 -3.48
CA LEU A 123 18.80 -2.00 -3.65
C LEU A 123 18.73 -3.48 -4.04
N LEU A 124 17.93 -4.28 -3.32
CA LEU A 124 17.72 -5.70 -3.63
C LEU A 124 17.15 -5.89 -5.03
N VAL A 125 16.18 -5.06 -5.40
CA VAL A 125 15.59 -5.01 -6.73
C VAL A 125 16.64 -4.70 -7.79
N GLY A 126 17.46 -3.67 -7.58
CA GLY A 126 18.53 -3.29 -8.51
C GLY A 126 19.52 -4.43 -8.76
N ILE A 127 19.85 -5.20 -7.72
CA ILE A 127 20.72 -6.38 -7.84
C ILE A 127 20.05 -7.50 -8.66
N GLU A 128 18.78 -7.80 -8.41
CA GLU A 128 18.07 -8.86 -9.14
C GLU A 128 17.94 -8.52 -10.64
N ILE A 129 17.67 -7.25 -10.95
CA ILE A 129 17.52 -6.76 -12.33
C ILE A 129 18.82 -6.76 -13.12
N ALA A 130 19.96 -6.54 -12.46
CA ALA A 130 21.25 -6.59 -13.13
C ALA A 130 21.49 -7.94 -13.86
N ASN A 131 20.81 -9.00 -13.41
CA ASN A 131 20.87 -10.34 -14.00
C ASN A 131 19.77 -10.63 -15.03
N VAL A 132 18.83 -9.70 -15.26
CA VAL A 132 17.68 -9.88 -16.17
C VAL A 132 17.90 -9.10 -17.46
N PHE A 133 17.71 -9.76 -18.61
CA PHE A 133 17.73 -9.10 -19.93
C PHE A 133 16.43 -8.30 -20.17
N ILE A 134 16.34 -7.11 -19.56
CA ILE A 134 15.14 -6.24 -19.62
C ILE A 134 14.72 -5.93 -21.05
N PHE A 135 15.68 -5.74 -21.96
CA PHE A 135 15.41 -5.38 -23.35
C PHE A 135 14.62 -6.45 -24.11
N CYS A 136 14.69 -7.72 -23.72
CA CYS A 136 13.88 -8.78 -24.31
C CYS A 136 12.39 -8.62 -23.98
N PHE A 137 12.06 -7.93 -22.89
CA PHE A 137 10.69 -7.73 -22.39
C PHE A 137 10.21 -6.28 -22.54
N ALA A 138 10.80 -5.50 -23.45
CA ALA A 138 10.44 -4.08 -23.60
C ALA A 138 8.97 -3.87 -23.98
N MET A 139 8.42 -4.72 -24.87
CA MET A 139 7.01 -4.67 -25.24
C MET A 139 6.09 -5.00 -24.07
N ASP A 140 6.44 -6.01 -23.29
CA ASP A 140 5.72 -6.42 -22.10
C ASP A 140 5.66 -5.33 -21.04
N ILE A 141 6.78 -4.64 -20.81
CA ILE A 141 6.85 -3.48 -19.92
C ILE A 141 5.92 -2.36 -20.42
N PHE A 142 5.96 -2.06 -21.72
CA PHE A 142 5.12 -1.02 -22.30
C PHE A 142 3.63 -1.34 -22.12
N VAL A 143 3.22 -2.57 -22.45
CA VAL A 143 1.84 -3.04 -22.26
C VAL A 143 1.46 -2.98 -20.78
N ALA A 144 2.33 -3.42 -19.87
CA ALA A 144 2.09 -3.36 -18.44
C ALA A 144 1.87 -1.92 -17.96
N ILE A 145 2.66 -0.94 -18.43
CA ILE A 145 2.47 0.48 -18.09
C ILE A 145 1.07 0.95 -18.52
N ILE A 146 0.68 0.68 -19.76
CA ILE A 146 -0.62 1.10 -20.30
C ILE A 146 -1.77 0.45 -19.52
N VAL A 147 -1.72 -0.86 -19.30
CA VAL A 147 -2.74 -1.61 -18.56
C VAL A 147 -2.88 -1.07 -17.14
N VAL A 148 -1.78 -0.77 -16.48
CA VAL A 148 -1.78 -0.23 -15.11
C VAL A 148 -2.39 1.16 -15.05
N LEU A 149 -2.02 2.04 -15.99
CA LEU A 149 -2.58 3.40 -16.06
C LEU A 149 -4.07 3.35 -16.39
N ALA A 150 -4.47 2.49 -17.32
CA ALA A 150 -5.87 2.30 -17.69
C ALA A 150 -6.68 1.74 -16.52
N ALA A 151 -6.18 0.71 -15.83
CA ALA A 151 -6.82 0.14 -14.65
C ALA A 151 -6.99 1.20 -13.55
N ARG A 152 -5.98 2.06 -13.32
CA ARG A 152 -6.07 3.14 -12.35
C ARG A 152 -7.08 4.21 -12.75
N ALA A 153 -7.03 4.66 -14.01
CA ALA A 153 -8.01 5.61 -14.54
C ALA A 153 -9.44 5.07 -14.39
N LEU A 154 -9.65 3.81 -14.74
CA LEU A 154 -10.93 3.14 -14.60
C LEU A 154 -11.37 3.09 -13.13
N CYS A 155 -10.51 2.68 -12.20
CA CYS A 155 -10.84 2.68 -10.77
C CYS A 155 -11.20 4.08 -10.24
N VAL A 156 -10.37 5.09 -10.52
CA VAL A 156 -10.56 6.44 -10.00
C VAL A 156 -11.81 7.09 -10.60
N TYR A 157 -12.01 7.00 -11.91
CA TYR A 157 -13.19 7.62 -12.55
C TYR A 157 -14.48 6.91 -12.15
N ASN A 158 -14.51 5.58 -12.11
CA ASN A 158 -15.71 4.86 -11.65
C ASN A 158 -16.02 5.18 -10.19
N LEU A 159 -15.01 5.18 -9.31
CA LEU A 159 -15.21 5.50 -7.90
C LEU A 159 -15.66 6.96 -7.72
N SER A 160 -15.08 7.90 -8.47
CA SER A 160 -15.49 9.31 -8.44
C SER A 160 -16.90 9.52 -8.97
N GLY A 161 -17.31 8.76 -9.99
CA GLY A 161 -18.69 8.77 -10.50
C GLY A 161 -19.67 8.23 -9.47
N LEU A 162 -19.32 7.13 -8.80
CA LEU A 162 -20.11 6.58 -7.70
C LEU A 162 -20.24 7.57 -6.53
N LEU A 163 -19.14 8.25 -6.18
CA LEU A 163 -19.14 9.26 -5.12
C LEU A 163 -19.95 10.51 -5.48
N HIS A 164 -19.96 10.87 -6.77
CA HIS A 164 -20.83 11.93 -7.29
C HIS A 164 -22.31 11.59 -7.10
N TYR A 165 -22.71 10.33 -7.34
CA TYR A 165 -24.07 9.87 -7.02
C TYR A 165 -24.37 9.92 -5.51
N ALA A 166 -23.36 9.74 -4.66
CA ALA A 166 -23.47 9.87 -3.20
C ALA A 166 -23.41 11.32 -2.68
N GLY A 167 -23.37 12.33 -3.58
CA GLY A 167 -23.39 13.75 -3.21
C GLY A 167 -22.02 14.41 -3.02
N PHE A 168 -20.91 13.68 -3.21
CA PHE A 168 -19.56 14.24 -3.15
C PHE A 168 -19.06 14.60 -4.55
N ASN A 169 -19.04 15.90 -4.86
CA ASN A 169 -18.58 16.37 -6.17
C ASN A 169 -17.07 16.61 -6.16
N ILE A 170 -16.30 15.71 -6.77
CA ILE A 170 -14.85 15.87 -6.94
C ILE A 170 -14.58 16.50 -8.32
N PRO A 171 -13.96 17.69 -8.39
CA PRO A 171 -13.64 18.33 -9.66
C PRO A 171 -12.75 17.45 -10.55
N ARG A 172 -12.95 17.52 -11.87
CA ARG A 172 -12.17 16.72 -12.84
C ARG A 172 -10.65 16.95 -12.73
N SER A 173 -10.22 18.16 -12.39
CA SER A 173 -8.80 18.48 -12.13
C SER A 173 -8.22 17.61 -11.00
N TRP A 174 -8.94 17.43 -9.90
CA TRP A 174 -8.55 16.55 -8.80
C TRP A 174 -8.60 15.08 -9.21
N GLN A 175 -9.55 14.66 -10.04
CA GLN A 175 -9.61 13.29 -10.56
C GLN A 175 -8.36 12.96 -11.39
N HIS A 176 -7.93 13.85 -12.28
CA HIS A 176 -6.70 13.68 -13.05
C HIS A 176 -5.46 13.60 -12.15
N VAL A 177 -5.37 14.46 -11.14
CA VAL A 177 -4.27 14.40 -10.15
C VAL A 177 -4.31 13.08 -9.38
N MET A 178 -5.48 12.56 -8.98
CA MET A 178 -5.59 11.26 -8.29
C MET A 178 -5.16 10.08 -9.17
N VAL A 179 -5.45 10.12 -10.47
CA VAL A 179 -4.94 9.12 -11.43
C VAL A 179 -3.43 9.24 -11.56
N TRP A 180 -2.90 10.47 -11.63
CA TRP A 180 -1.48 10.71 -11.91
C TRP A 180 -0.56 10.65 -10.67
N SER A 181 -1.10 10.82 -9.45
CA SER A 181 -0.34 10.79 -8.18
C SER A 181 0.09 9.39 -7.74
N GLY A 182 -0.09 8.41 -8.62
CA GLY A 182 0.06 6.98 -8.36
C GLY A 182 1.46 6.45 -8.31
N LEU A 183 2.35 7.11 -7.58
CA LEU A 183 3.72 6.66 -7.38
C LEU A 183 3.71 5.23 -6.84
N ARG A 184 4.07 4.28 -7.70
CA ARG A 184 4.19 2.88 -7.31
C ARG A 184 5.43 2.73 -6.45
N GLY A 185 5.23 2.13 -5.28
CA GLY A 185 6.29 1.98 -4.28
C GLY A 185 7.00 0.64 -4.34
N ALA A 186 7.89 0.46 -3.38
CA ALA A 186 8.65 -0.75 -3.10
C ALA A 186 7.78 -1.99 -2.85
N LEU A 187 6.54 -1.81 -2.39
CA LEU A 187 5.64 -2.93 -2.04
C LEU A 187 5.36 -3.86 -3.23
N SER A 188 5.12 -3.31 -4.43
CA SER A 188 4.88 -4.12 -5.63
C SER A 188 6.10 -4.96 -5.99
N MET A 189 7.31 -4.41 -5.83
CA MET A 189 8.54 -5.14 -6.06
C MET A 189 8.78 -6.22 -5.01
N ALA A 190 8.56 -5.91 -3.73
CA ALA A 190 8.70 -6.87 -2.64
C ALA A 190 7.80 -8.10 -2.86
N MET A 191 6.57 -7.89 -3.36
CA MET A 191 5.66 -8.99 -3.69
C MET A 191 6.20 -9.90 -4.80
N VAL A 192 6.80 -9.32 -5.83
CA VAL A 192 7.35 -10.09 -6.96
C VAL A 192 8.64 -10.81 -6.58
N LEU A 193 9.52 -10.17 -5.79
CA LEU A 193 10.71 -10.82 -5.25
C LEU A 193 10.38 -11.95 -4.28
N GLY A 194 9.24 -11.86 -3.58
CA GLY A 194 8.72 -12.94 -2.74
C GLY A 194 8.17 -14.12 -3.53
N LEU A 195 7.99 -14.01 -4.86
CA LEU A 195 7.65 -15.16 -5.68
C LEU A 195 8.86 -16.11 -5.75
N GLY A 196 8.59 -17.41 -5.63
CA GLY A 196 9.64 -18.40 -5.79
C GLY A 196 10.23 -18.33 -7.20
N LYS A 197 11.57 -18.38 -7.31
CA LYS A 197 12.30 -18.42 -8.59
C LYS A 197 11.99 -19.65 -9.46
N SER A 198 11.17 -20.57 -8.96
CA SER A 198 10.72 -21.75 -9.70
C SER A 198 9.69 -21.43 -10.79
N LEU A 199 9.13 -20.22 -10.82
CA LEU A 199 8.17 -19.83 -11.87
C LEU A 199 8.93 -19.54 -13.17
N ALA A 200 8.51 -20.16 -14.28
CA ALA A 200 9.13 -19.95 -15.59
C ALA A 200 9.13 -18.46 -16.00
N GLU A 201 8.05 -17.74 -15.67
CA GLU A 201 7.86 -16.32 -16.00
C GLU A 201 8.39 -15.36 -14.92
N TYR A 202 9.16 -15.83 -13.94
CA TYR A 202 9.67 -15.00 -12.85
C TYR A 202 10.43 -13.77 -13.37
N ASN A 203 11.36 -13.98 -14.32
CA ASN A 203 12.16 -12.91 -14.91
C ASN A 203 11.30 -11.90 -15.67
N GLN A 204 10.24 -12.35 -16.34
CA GLN A 204 9.30 -11.50 -17.05
C GLN A 204 8.49 -10.64 -16.06
N LEU A 205 7.99 -11.22 -14.97
CA LEU A 205 7.25 -10.51 -13.92
C LEU A 205 8.11 -9.47 -13.20
N VAL A 206 9.38 -9.80 -12.90
CA VAL A 206 10.36 -8.87 -12.33
C VAL A 206 10.60 -7.70 -13.28
N ALA A 207 10.84 -7.97 -14.57
CA ALA A 207 11.09 -6.93 -15.58
C ALA A 207 9.87 -6.00 -15.76
N MET A 208 8.67 -6.55 -15.92
CA MET A 208 7.42 -5.79 -16.04
C MET A 208 7.21 -4.90 -14.80
N THR A 209 7.31 -5.47 -13.60
CA THR A 209 7.02 -4.74 -12.36
C THR A 209 8.03 -3.62 -12.14
N PHE A 210 9.31 -3.89 -12.38
CA PHE A 210 10.35 -2.87 -12.31
C PHE A 210 10.14 -1.76 -13.32
N GLY A 211 9.89 -2.10 -14.59
CA GLY A 211 9.67 -1.11 -15.64
C GLY A 211 8.52 -0.16 -15.30
N VAL A 212 7.42 -0.69 -14.74
CA VAL A 212 6.30 0.15 -14.31
C VAL A 212 6.65 0.99 -13.07
N VAL A 213 7.39 0.45 -12.10
CA VAL A 213 7.84 1.21 -10.91
C VAL A 213 8.79 2.33 -11.31
N LEU A 214 9.77 2.06 -12.16
CA LEU A 214 10.73 3.04 -12.67
C LEU A 214 10.02 4.13 -13.48
N PHE A 215 9.10 3.76 -14.37
CA PHE A 215 8.25 4.72 -15.08
C PHE A 215 7.47 5.59 -14.10
N SER A 216 6.89 5.00 -13.06
CA SER A 216 6.11 5.74 -12.07
C SER A 216 6.96 6.75 -11.30
N ILE A 217 8.15 6.36 -10.82
CA ILE A 217 9.03 7.26 -10.06
C ILE A 217 9.61 8.36 -10.96
N VAL A 218 10.09 8.02 -12.15
CA VAL A 218 10.75 8.98 -13.04
C VAL A 218 9.72 9.84 -13.77
N VAL A 219 8.78 9.23 -14.50
CA VAL A 219 7.84 9.98 -15.33
C VAL A 219 6.75 10.58 -14.47
N GLN A 220 6.05 9.80 -13.65
CA GLN A 220 4.94 10.34 -12.85
C GLN A 220 5.44 11.23 -11.71
N GLY A 221 6.56 10.88 -11.06
CA GLY A 221 7.18 11.69 -10.00
C GLY A 221 7.57 13.08 -10.48
N LEU A 222 8.32 13.19 -11.59
CA LEU A 222 8.72 14.50 -12.12
C LEU A 222 7.55 15.28 -12.73
N SER A 223 6.56 14.60 -13.32
CA SER A 223 5.44 15.27 -14.00
C SER A 223 4.29 15.68 -13.06
N LEU A 224 4.27 15.21 -11.81
CA LEU A 224 3.21 15.55 -10.85
C LEU A 224 3.23 17.04 -10.48
N VAL A 225 4.41 17.57 -10.15
CA VAL A 225 4.58 18.99 -9.79
C VAL A 225 4.11 19.95 -10.91
N PRO A 226 4.54 19.80 -12.18
CA PRO A 226 4.06 20.66 -13.25
C PRO A 226 2.57 20.44 -13.57
N LEU A 227 2.04 19.23 -13.40
CA LEU A 227 0.61 18.95 -13.60
C LEU A 227 -0.25 19.69 -12.57
N VAL A 228 0.12 19.65 -11.29
CA VAL A 228 -0.56 20.37 -10.22
C VAL A 228 -0.51 21.89 -10.46
N ASN A 229 0.65 22.41 -10.89
CA ASN A 229 0.81 23.83 -11.23
C ASN A 229 -0.08 24.24 -12.42
N ARG A 230 -0.15 23.41 -13.48
CA ARG A 230 -1.01 23.67 -14.65
C ARG A 230 -2.49 23.64 -14.33
N LEU A 231 -2.90 22.84 -13.36
CA LEU A 231 -4.30 22.73 -12.93
C LEU A 231 -4.70 23.80 -11.91
N GLY A 232 -3.79 24.71 -11.51
CA GLY A 232 -4.07 25.80 -10.59
C GLY A 232 -4.45 25.34 -9.18
N LEU A 233 -4.06 24.12 -8.79
CA LEU A 233 -4.46 23.51 -7.51
C LEU A 233 -3.50 23.85 -6.36
N ARG A 234 -2.42 24.58 -6.64
CA ARG A 234 -1.51 25.06 -5.62
C ARG A 234 -2.11 26.31 -4.98
N SER A 235 -2.78 26.12 -3.84
CA SER A 235 -3.08 27.24 -2.96
C SER A 235 -1.75 27.80 -2.46
N GLU A 236 -1.37 29.01 -2.89
CA GLU A 236 -0.30 29.74 -2.25
C GLU A 236 -0.67 29.96 -0.78
N LYS A 237 0.10 29.34 0.12
CA LYS A 237 0.38 29.81 1.48
C LYS A 237 1.82 29.47 1.79
#